data_AF-A0A7S1NPM1-F1
#
_entry.id   AF-A0A7S1NPM1-F1
#
_cell.length_a   1.000
_cell.length_b   1.000
_cell.length_c   1.000
_cell.angle_alpha   90.00
_cell.angle_beta   90.00
_cell.angle_gamma   90.00
#
_symmetry.space_group_name_H-M   'P 1'
#
loop_
_entity.id
_entity.type
_entity.pdbx_description
1 polymer ?
#
loop_
_entity_poly.entity_id
_entity_poly.type
_entity_poly.pdbx_seq_one_letter_code
_entity_poly.pdbx_strand_id
1 'polypeptide(L)'
;LITGMRNYDVAKYLLEHGLRTMEGVVFLDSQDRQMVLMRDGMRVSPLSQCGIIKEKRFTFYDQVHTTGIDIHQAFNAIAVLTLGKDMTFRDYSQGAFRMRGIDRGQRVVLFMIPEVAKLVRTQVASGLGITAKQRNKDMGPLHNEHPQMLKDVCAWLVINAMRTEKSQFNLLCQQSLQNLWRKKAFHTLLRDREMFYTEKQSGVQEQCMDVFRGRIDYAVENTVTKHQSYSDKLRATAQKYEALVDDRGVRRTAEELIEKVASAEEEAGGKDIEVEDVPLQLQSEVVQEQEAEQEEEQEEEQEEEEEDEEEDEEDENEEEE
;
A
#
# COMPACT_ATOMS: atom_id res chain seq x y z
N LEU A 1 12.99 8.79 -0.14
CA LEU A 1 12.75 7.42 0.36
C LEU A 1 14.06 6.66 0.37
N ILE A 2 14.32 5.94 1.46
CA ILE A 2 15.49 5.07 1.56
C ILE A 2 15.16 3.81 0.79
N THR A 3 15.96 3.50 -0.24
CA THR A 3 15.72 2.34 -1.13
C THR A 3 17.04 1.61 -1.34
N GLY A 4 16.98 0.29 -1.57
CA GLY A 4 18.16 -0.52 -1.87
C GLY A 4 19.09 -0.78 -0.68
N MET A 5 18.64 -0.53 0.56
CA MET A 5 19.39 -0.80 1.79
C MET A 5 18.55 -1.69 2.71
N ARG A 6 19.17 -2.64 3.41
CA ARG A 6 18.49 -3.37 4.49
C ARG A 6 18.46 -2.51 5.74
N ASN A 7 17.54 -2.78 6.65
CA ASN A 7 17.38 -2.03 7.90
C ASN A 7 18.68 -1.93 8.71
N TYR A 8 19.47 -3.01 8.76
CA TYR A 8 20.81 -2.98 9.36
C TYR A 8 21.75 -1.97 8.68
N ASP A 9 21.76 -1.95 7.35
CA ASP A 9 22.63 -1.06 6.57
C ASP A 9 22.23 0.41 6.81
N VAL A 10 20.93 0.69 6.94
CA VAL A 10 20.39 2.02 7.30
C VAL A 10 20.81 2.41 8.71
N ALA A 11 20.61 1.53 9.70
CA ALA A 11 20.99 1.77 11.09
C ALA A 11 22.49 2.10 11.22
N LYS A 12 23.33 1.33 10.53
CA LYS A 12 24.77 1.57 10.47
C LYS A 12 25.09 2.92 9.83
N TYR A 13 24.50 3.21 8.68
CA TYR A 13 24.73 4.47 7.98
C TYR A 13 24.34 5.68 8.84
N LEU A 14 23.20 5.62 9.53
CA LEU A 14 22.71 6.66 10.43
C LEU A 14 23.66 6.90 11.61
N LEU A 15 24.22 5.85 12.21
CA LEU A 15 25.21 5.98 13.29
C LEU A 15 26.54 6.55 12.77
N GLU A 16 27.02 6.12 11.61
CA GLU A 16 28.31 6.55 11.05
C GLU A 16 28.28 8.01 10.59
N HIS A 17 27.18 8.45 9.97
CA HIS A 17 27.08 9.76 9.32
C HIS A 17 26.26 10.79 10.12
N GLY A 18 25.53 10.36 11.16
CA GLY A 18 24.61 11.20 11.91
C GLY A 18 24.39 10.75 13.36
N LEU A 19 23.23 11.14 13.91
CA LEU A 19 22.74 10.75 15.24
C LEU A 19 23.79 10.83 16.37
N ARG A 20 24.61 11.89 16.37
CA ARG A 20 25.79 12.03 17.26
C ARG A 20 25.46 11.92 18.74
N THR A 21 24.20 12.21 19.11
CA THR A 21 23.69 12.17 20.48
C THR A 21 23.14 10.80 20.89
N MET A 22 22.98 9.88 19.94
CA MET A 22 22.38 8.57 20.17
C MET A 22 23.45 7.49 20.35
N GLU A 23 23.21 6.58 21.28
CA GLU A 23 24.11 5.47 21.62
C GLU A 23 23.78 4.19 20.86
N GLY A 24 22.60 4.10 20.24
CA GLY A 24 22.25 2.99 19.37
C GLY A 24 21.06 3.28 18.46
N VAL A 25 20.94 2.48 17.40
CA VAL A 25 19.79 2.51 16.48
C VAL A 25 19.05 1.19 16.57
N VAL A 26 17.77 1.27 16.88
CA VAL A 26 16.83 0.15 16.86
C VAL A 26 16.34 -0.07 15.44
N PHE A 27 16.33 -1.30 14.98
CA PHE A 27 15.88 -1.71 13.66
C PHE A 27 15.33 -3.14 13.71
N LEU A 28 14.61 -3.53 12.67
CA LEU A 28 14.08 -4.87 12.53
C LEU A 28 14.93 -5.69 11.57
N ASP A 29 15.34 -6.88 12.00
CA ASP A 29 16.14 -7.77 11.18
C ASP A 29 15.27 -8.53 10.15
N SER A 30 15.88 -9.39 9.34
CA SER A 30 15.15 -10.16 8.32
C SER A 30 14.27 -11.28 8.88
N GLN A 31 14.17 -11.39 10.21
CA GLN A 31 13.30 -12.32 10.92
C GLN A 31 12.30 -11.55 11.80
N ASP A 32 12.09 -10.27 11.49
CA ASP A 32 11.17 -9.34 12.15
C ASP A 32 11.45 -9.16 13.66
N ARG A 33 12.70 -9.42 14.08
CA ARG A 33 13.09 -9.25 15.49
C ARG A 33 13.55 -7.83 15.74
N GLN A 34 13.17 -7.31 16.91
CA GLN A 34 13.64 -6.03 17.42
C GLN A 34 15.11 -6.12 17.84
N MET A 35 15.98 -5.51 17.04
CA MET A 35 17.42 -5.49 17.26
C MET A 35 17.89 -4.06 17.50
N VAL A 36 19.01 -3.92 18.21
CA VAL A 36 19.69 -2.63 18.40
C VAL A 36 21.13 -2.74 17.92
N LEU A 37 21.54 -1.81 17.07
CA LEU A 37 22.93 -1.60 16.71
C LEU A 37 23.52 -0.56 17.68
N MET A 38 24.43 -0.99 18.54
CA MET A 38 25.12 -0.12 19.48
C MET A 38 26.25 0.63 18.78
N ARG A 39 26.35 1.94 19.04
CA ARG A 39 27.43 2.79 18.52
C ARG A 39 28.80 2.32 18.99
N ASP A 40 28.89 1.89 20.25
CA ASP A 40 30.12 1.34 20.81
C ASP A 40 30.39 -0.07 20.25
N GLY A 41 31.43 -0.17 19.43
CA GLY A 41 31.87 -1.42 18.81
C GLY A 41 30.98 -1.95 17.67
N MET A 42 29.93 -1.23 17.25
CA MET A 42 29.01 -1.63 16.16
C MET A 42 28.43 -3.04 16.34
N ARG A 43 28.12 -3.39 17.59
CA ARG A 43 27.58 -4.69 17.96
C ARG A 43 26.06 -4.67 17.91
N VAL A 44 25.49 -5.77 17.46
CA VAL A 44 24.04 -5.98 17.41
C VAL A 44 23.61 -6.86 18.58
N SER A 45 22.54 -6.49 19.25
CA SER A 45 21.88 -7.33 20.27
C SER A 45 20.36 -7.21 20.18
N PRO A 46 19.59 -8.15 20.76
CA PRO A 46 18.15 -7.99 20.91
C PRO A 46 17.80 -6.73 21.71
N LEU A 47 16.70 -6.05 21.35
CA LEU A 47 16.25 -4.84 22.04
C LEU A 47 15.88 -5.11 23.50
N SER A 48 15.30 -6.28 23.80
CA SER A 48 14.93 -6.71 25.17
C SER A 48 16.13 -6.88 26.11
N GLN A 49 17.34 -7.05 25.55
CA GLN A 49 18.59 -7.18 26.31
C GLN A 49 19.42 -5.88 26.28
N CYS A 50 18.86 -4.80 25.70
CA CYS A 50 19.55 -3.53 25.57
C CYS A 50 19.42 -2.69 26.83
N GLY A 51 20.55 -2.28 27.40
CA GLY A 51 20.60 -1.34 28.53
C GLY A 51 20.54 0.14 28.15
N ILE A 52 20.41 0.49 26.86
CA ILE A 52 20.33 1.89 26.43
C ILE A 52 18.92 2.41 26.71
N ILE A 53 18.84 3.50 27.48
CA ILE A 53 17.59 4.21 27.79
C ILE A 53 16.93 4.76 26.51
N LYS A 54 15.59 4.88 26.53
CA LYS A 54 14.79 5.23 25.34
C LYS A 54 15.26 6.53 24.67
N GLU A 55 15.66 7.52 25.46
CA GLU A 55 16.06 8.87 25.05
C GLU A 55 17.40 8.89 24.27
N LYS A 56 18.21 7.84 24.43
CA LYS A 56 19.50 7.71 23.74
C LYS A 56 19.47 6.72 22.58
N ARG A 57 18.28 6.25 22.21
CA ARG A 57 18.05 5.38 21.07
C ARG A 57 17.40 6.15 19.94
N PHE A 58 17.66 5.70 18.73
CA PHE A 58 16.89 6.10 17.56
C PHE A 58 16.23 4.87 16.97
N THR A 59 14.93 4.91 16.71
CA THR A 59 14.23 3.78 16.10
C THR A 59 14.03 4.06 14.62
N PHE A 60 14.43 3.12 13.77
CA PHE A 60 14.17 3.18 12.33
C PHE A 60 13.09 2.16 11.96
N TYR A 61 12.00 2.66 11.38
CA TYR A 61 10.95 1.87 10.76
C TYR A 61 11.07 1.97 9.23
N ASP A 62 10.97 0.84 8.54
CA ASP A 62 10.68 0.82 7.11
C ASP A 62 9.15 0.73 6.88
N GLN A 63 8.72 0.74 5.63
CA GLN A 63 7.29 0.71 5.28
C GLN A 63 6.58 -0.60 5.65
N VAL A 64 7.28 -1.73 5.62
CA VAL A 64 6.64 -3.04 5.88
C VAL A 64 6.38 -3.19 7.37
N HIS A 65 7.23 -2.59 8.19
CA HIS A 65 7.15 -2.70 9.64
C HIS A 65 6.51 -1.49 10.32
N THR A 66 5.72 -0.69 9.59
CA THR A 66 4.86 0.34 10.22
C THR A 66 3.59 -0.26 10.85
N THR A 67 3.32 -1.53 10.62
CA THR A 67 2.21 -2.32 11.18
C THR A 67 2.74 -3.48 12.04
N GLY A 68 1.95 -3.92 13.03
CA GLY A 68 2.17 -5.14 13.82
C GLY A 68 3.37 -5.14 14.77
N ILE A 69 4.15 -4.06 14.83
CA ILE A 69 5.34 -3.97 15.69
C ILE A 69 5.27 -2.73 16.58
N ASP A 70 5.20 -2.97 17.89
CA ASP A 70 5.27 -1.93 18.89
C ASP A 70 6.69 -1.81 19.49
N ILE A 71 7.22 -0.59 19.44
CA ILE A 71 8.48 -0.25 20.12
C ILE A 71 8.21 1.04 20.87
N HIS A 72 8.16 0.93 22.20
CA HIS A 72 7.93 2.08 23.05
C HIS A 72 9.05 3.13 22.90
N GLN A 73 8.65 4.33 22.51
CA GLN A 73 9.53 5.50 22.37
C GLN A 73 9.63 6.28 23.69
N ALA A 74 10.56 7.23 23.75
CA ALA A 74 10.62 8.18 24.87
C ALA A 74 9.37 9.07 24.90
N PHE A 75 8.98 9.56 26.07
CA PHE A 75 7.77 10.37 26.25
C PHE A 75 7.76 11.66 25.40
N ASN A 76 8.92 12.28 25.21
CA ASN A 76 9.10 13.50 24.41
C ASN A 76 9.75 13.22 23.04
N ALA A 77 9.64 11.99 22.54
CA ALA A 77 10.27 11.59 21.29
C ALA A 77 9.70 12.39 20.11
N ILE A 78 10.57 12.69 19.15
CA ILE A 78 10.21 13.36 17.90
C ILE A 78 10.52 12.41 16.75
N ALA A 79 9.48 11.97 16.04
CA ALA A 79 9.64 11.19 14.82
C ALA A 79 9.82 12.08 13.60
N VAL A 80 10.58 11.58 12.64
CA VAL A 80 10.62 12.11 11.28
C VAL A 80 9.88 11.13 10.38
N LEU A 81 8.76 11.57 9.81
CA LEU A 81 7.96 10.77 8.89
C LEU A 81 8.24 11.22 7.46
N THR A 82 8.63 10.30 6.59
CA THR A 82 8.93 10.63 5.18
C THR A 82 7.75 10.31 4.28
N LEU A 83 7.48 11.17 3.29
CA LEU A 83 6.37 10.97 2.35
C LEU A 83 6.83 10.39 0.99
N GLY A 84 6.19 9.31 0.55
CA GLY A 84 6.39 8.65 -0.75
C GLY A 84 5.33 9.03 -1.79
N LYS A 85 5.59 8.78 -3.08
CA LYS A 85 4.67 9.16 -4.19
C LYS A 85 3.35 8.38 -4.17
N ASP A 86 3.39 7.12 -3.75
CA ASP A 86 2.27 6.17 -3.79
C ASP A 86 1.64 5.94 -2.41
N MET A 87 2.04 6.70 -1.38
CA MET A 87 1.45 6.55 -0.05
C MET A 87 0.00 7.02 -0.04
N THR A 88 -0.83 6.28 0.69
CA THR A 88 -2.20 6.62 1.04
C THR A 88 -2.28 7.26 2.43
N PHE A 89 -3.47 7.73 2.81
CA PHE A 89 -3.66 8.29 4.16
C PHE A 89 -3.46 7.23 5.24
N ARG A 90 -3.87 5.98 4.96
CA ARG A 90 -3.68 4.81 5.83
C ARG A 90 -2.20 4.56 6.10
N ASP A 91 -1.38 4.48 5.05
CA ASP A 91 0.08 4.28 5.19
C ASP A 91 0.74 5.36 6.06
N TYR A 92 0.32 6.61 5.81
CA TYR A 92 0.81 7.77 6.54
C TYR A 92 0.42 7.72 8.02
N SER A 93 -0.84 7.39 8.33
CA SER A 93 -1.33 7.34 9.71
C SER A 93 -0.69 6.18 10.47
N GLN A 94 -0.56 4.99 9.88
CA GLN A 94 0.10 3.85 10.50
C GLN A 94 1.54 4.18 10.91
N GLY A 95 2.32 4.79 10.00
CA GLY A 95 3.67 5.23 10.31
C GLY A 95 3.73 6.33 11.38
N ALA A 96 2.74 7.23 11.41
CA ALA A 96 2.65 8.26 12.43
C ALA A 96 2.31 7.66 13.81
N PHE A 97 1.37 6.73 13.88
CA PHE A 97 0.87 6.13 15.11
C PHE A 97 1.85 5.19 15.82
N ARG A 98 2.98 4.84 15.18
CA ARG A 98 4.13 4.27 15.92
C ARG A 98 4.64 5.21 17.03
N MET A 99 4.28 6.49 16.96
CA MET A 99 4.36 7.44 18.07
C MET A 99 3.03 7.43 18.86
N ARG A 100 2.83 6.41 19.73
CA ARG A 100 1.60 6.24 20.52
C ARG A 100 1.22 7.46 21.36
N GLY A 101 2.20 8.27 21.77
CA GLY A 101 2.00 9.47 22.58
C GLY A 101 1.83 10.77 21.78
N ILE A 102 1.35 10.71 20.52
CA ILE A 102 1.08 11.92 19.72
C ILE A 102 0.14 12.85 20.51
N ASP A 103 0.46 14.14 20.54
CA ASP A 103 -0.24 15.19 21.30
C ASP A 103 -0.13 15.05 22.83
N ARG A 104 0.45 13.95 23.34
CA ARG A 104 0.82 13.72 24.75
C ARG A 104 2.34 13.76 24.94
N GLY A 105 3.01 14.72 24.31
CA GLY A 105 4.46 14.96 24.41
C GLY A 105 5.27 14.47 23.21
N GLN A 106 4.82 13.42 22.51
CA GLN A 106 5.47 12.98 21.27
C GLN A 106 4.99 13.80 20.08
N ARG A 107 5.87 13.96 19.08
CA ARG A 107 5.59 14.78 17.89
C ARG A 107 6.10 14.11 16.62
N VAL A 108 5.41 14.37 15.51
CA VAL A 108 5.83 13.96 14.17
C VAL A 108 6.24 15.18 13.36
N VAL A 109 7.37 15.08 12.68
CA VAL A 109 7.87 16.08 11.72
C VAL A 109 7.89 15.47 10.33
N LEU A 110 7.15 16.07 9.41
CA LEU A 110 7.06 15.58 8.05
C LEU A 110 8.27 16.00 7.21
N PHE A 111 8.96 15.03 6.62
CA PHE A 111 10.03 15.24 5.64
C PHE A 111 9.52 14.92 4.24
N MET A 112 9.57 15.92 3.38
CA MET A 112 9.06 15.83 2.01
C MET A 112 10.11 16.31 1.02
N ILE A 113 10.33 15.51 -0.02
CA ILE A 113 11.20 15.90 -1.14
C ILE A 113 10.45 16.88 -2.09
N PRO A 114 11.17 17.78 -2.79
CA PRO A 114 10.55 18.79 -3.64
C PRO A 114 9.60 18.23 -4.72
N GLU A 115 9.90 17.05 -5.24
CA GLU A 115 9.12 16.35 -6.25
C GLU A 115 7.73 15.96 -5.72
N VAL A 116 7.67 15.38 -4.51
CA VAL A 116 6.40 15.04 -3.84
C VAL A 116 5.64 16.32 -3.50
N ALA A 117 6.31 17.37 -3.01
CA ALA A 117 5.67 18.66 -2.75
C ALA A 117 5.05 19.27 -4.02
N LYS A 118 5.65 19.04 -5.19
CA LYS A 118 5.09 19.45 -6.49
C LYS A 118 3.86 18.60 -6.85
N LEU A 119 3.87 17.29 -6.61
CA LEU A 119 2.72 16.41 -6.83
C LEU A 119 1.53 16.82 -5.98
N VAL A 120 1.72 16.99 -4.66
CA VAL A 120 0.71 17.46 -3.71
C VAL A 120 0.01 18.71 -4.24
N ARG A 121 0.80 19.76 -4.56
CA ARG A 121 0.25 21.02 -5.09
C ARG A 121 -0.57 20.85 -6.36
N THR A 122 -0.06 20.05 -7.29
CA THR A 122 -0.67 19.89 -8.63
C THR A 122 -1.96 19.11 -8.55
N GLN A 123 -1.96 18.03 -7.78
CA GLN A 123 -3.07 17.09 -7.73
C GLN A 123 -4.20 17.59 -6.83
N VAL A 124 -3.89 18.24 -5.70
CA VAL A 124 -4.91 18.93 -4.89
C VAL A 124 -5.57 20.06 -5.68
N ALA A 125 -4.81 20.83 -6.47
CA ALA A 125 -5.39 21.82 -7.37
C ALA A 125 -6.36 21.18 -8.39
N SER A 126 -5.94 20.06 -8.98
CA SER A 126 -6.80 19.31 -9.91
C SER A 126 -8.08 18.80 -9.25
N GLY A 127 -8.00 18.32 -8.00
CA GLY A 127 -9.17 17.88 -7.22
C GLY A 127 -10.15 19.02 -6.91
N LEU A 128 -9.64 20.25 -6.82
CA LEU A 128 -10.45 21.47 -6.69
C LEU A 128 -10.99 21.99 -8.03
N GLY A 129 -10.70 21.32 -9.16
CA GLY A 129 -11.10 21.77 -10.49
C GLY A 129 -10.36 23.02 -10.99
N ILE A 130 -9.24 23.39 -10.37
CA ILE A 130 -8.45 24.57 -10.72
C ILE A 130 -7.03 24.17 -11.15
N THR A 131 -6.34 25.08 -11.85
CA THR A 131 -4.94 24.84 -12.19
C THR A 131 -4.01 25.15 -11.01
N ALA A 132 -2.86 24.48 -10.93
CA ALA A 132 -1.85 24.78 -9.91
C ALA A 132 -1.42 26.26 -9.92
N LYS A 133 -1.40 26.90 -11.09
CA LYS A 133 -1.10 28.35 -11.22
C LYS A 133 -2.19 29.21 -10.61
N GLN A 134 -3.45 28.87 -10.86
CA GLN A 134 -4.61 29.56 -10.29
C GLN A 134 -4.61 29.43 -8.76
N ARG A 135 -4.42 28.20 -8.27
CA ARG A 135 -4.30 27.93 -6.83
C ARG A 135 -3.18 28.71 -6.16
N ASN A 136 -1.98 28.75 -6.75
CA ASN A 136 -0.85 29.51 -6.21
C ASN A 136 -1.13 31.02 -6.17
N LYS A 137 -1.92 31.53 -7.13
CA LYS A 137 -2.34 32.94 -7.17
C LYS A 137 -3.36 33.25 -6.06
N ASP A 138 -4.32 32.35 -5.86
CA ASP A 138 -5.40 32.51 -4.89
C ASP A 138 -4.91 32.32 -3.44
N MET A 139 -3.94 31.42 -3.23
CA MET A 139 -3.38 31.12 -1.90
C MET A 139 -2.26 32.09 -1.46
N GLY A 140 -1.69 32.89 -2.37
CA GLY A 140 -0.70 33.92 -2.03
C GLY A 140 0.44 33.42 -1.11
N PRO A 141 0.93 34.22 -0.13
CA PRO A 141 1.95 33.81 0.82
C PRO A 141 1.51 32.73 1.83
N LEU A 142 0.20 32.47 1.99
CA LEU A 142 -0.31 31.42 2.90
C LEU A 142 0.11 30.01 2.48
N HIS A 143 0.55 29.83 1.22
CA HIS A 143 1.08 28.55 0.73
C HIS A 143 2.24 28.00 1.58
N ASN A 144 2.98 28.88 2.27
CA ASN A 144 4.11 28.50 3.12
C ASN A 144 3.75 28.36 4.60
N GLU A 145 2.48 28.54 4.98
CA GLU A 145 2.04 28.28 6.34
C GLU A 145 1.97 26.78 6.59
N HIS A 146 2.66 26.33 7.65
CA HIS A 146 2.70 24.92 8.05
C HIS A 146 1.32 24.24 8.12
N PRO A 147 0.25 24.87 8.68
CA PRO A 147 -1.07 24.24 8.75
C PRO A 147 -1.70 23.95 7.39
N GLN A 148 -1.51 24.85 6.41
CA GLN A 148 -2.10 24.65 5.09
C GLN A 148 -1.39 23.56 4.31
N MET A 149 -0.06 23.49 4.41
CA MET A 149 0.71 22.39 3.82
C MET A 149 0.25 21.04 4.35
N LEU A 150 -0.01 20.91 5.66
CA LEU A 150 -0.50 19.67 6.25
C LEU A 150 -1.90 19.29 5.73
N LYS A 151 -2.82 20.26 5.59
CA LYS A 151 -4.13 20.02 4.96
C LYS A 151 -4.00 19.52 3.52
N ASP A 152 -3.08 20.11 2.76
CA ASP A 152 -2.79 19.70 1.39
C ASP A 152 -2.23 18.27 1.33
N VAL A 153 -1.35 17.91 2.27
CA VAL A 153 -0.83 16.54 2.37
C VAL A 153 -1.96 15.57 2.65
N CYS A 154 -2.82 15.82 3.64
CA CYS A 154 -3.94 14.93 3.94
C CYS A 154 -4.88 14.78 2.74
N ALA A 155 -5.24 15.89 2.08
CA ALA A 155 -6.07 15.86 0.87
C ALA A 155 -5.41 15.06 -0.26
N TRP A 156 -4.11 15.22 -0.45
CA TRP A 156 -3.35 14.49 -1.47
C TRP A 156 -3.29 12.98 -1.20
N LEU A 157 -3.10 12.59 0.05
CA LEU A 157 -3.10 11.19 0.48
C LEU A 157 -4.46 10.51 0.27
N VAL A 158 -5.56 11.21 0.50
CA VAL A 158 -6.92 10.73 0.18
C VAL A 158 -7.12 10.60 -1.33
N ILE A 159 -6.62 11.56 -2.13
CA ILE A 159 -6.65 11.46 -3.59
C ILE A 159 -5.87 10.24 -4.08
N ASN A 160 -4.75 9.90 -3.44
CA ASN A 160 -3.99 8.69 -3.76
C ASN A 160 -4.81 7.43 -3.46
N ALA A 161 -5.47 7.36 -2.29
CA ALA A 161 -6.35 6.23 -1.95
C ALA A 161 -7.45 6.01 -3.01
N MET A 162 -8.12 7.07 -3.46
CA MET A 162 -9.13 6.99 -4.54
C MET A 162 -8.56 6.45 -5.86
N ARG A 163 -7.29 6.76 -6.18
CA ARG A 163 -6.64 6.23 -7.39
C ARG A 163 -6.29 4.76 -7.24
N THR A 164 -5.89 4.36 -6.05
CA THR A 164 -5.65 2.96 -5.75
C THR A 164 -6.93 2.16 -5.86
N GLU A 165 -8.04 2.64 -5.27
CA GLU A 165 -9.37 2.02 -5.41
C GLU A 165 -9.80 1.90 -6.88
N LYS A 166 -9.58 2.93 -7.70
CA LYS A 166 -9.84 2.85 -9.14
C LYS A 166 -9.03 1.74 -9.81
N SER A 167 -7.76 1.58 -9.42
CA SER A 167 -6.89 0.54 -9.95
C SER A 167 -7.35 -0.85 -9.51
N GLN A 168 -7.79 -1.01 -8.26
CA GLN A 168 -8.39 -2.24 -7.75
C GLN A 168 -9.70 -2.58 -8.47
N PHE A 169 -10.56 -1.59 -8.72
CA PHE A 169 -11.79 -1.77 -9.49
C PHE A 169 -11.52 -2.29 -10.90
N ASN A 170 -10.53 -1.71 -11.58
CA ASN A 170 -10.08 -2.14 -12.89
C ASN A 170 -9.60 -3.60 -12.84
N LEU A 171 -8.72 -3.93 -11.89
CA LEU A 171 -8.20 -5.29 -11.70
C LEU A 171 -9.33 -6.30 -11.42
N LEU A 172 -10.31 -5.94 -10.60
CA LEU A 172 -11.48 -6.76 -10.31
C LEU A 172 -12.31 -7.03 -11.58
N CYS A 173 -12.51 -6.02 -12.42
CA CYS A 173 -13.19 -6.20 -13.71
C CYS A 173 -12.42 -7.13 -14.64
N GLN A 174 -11.09 -6.97 -14.72
CA GLN A 174 -10.23 -7.87 -15.49
C GLN A 174 -10.30 -9.31 -14.98
N GLN A 175 -10.22 -9.53 -13.67
CA GLN A 175 -10.31 -10.87 -13.07
C GLN A 175 -11.70 -11.49 -13.29
N SER A 176 -12.77 -10.69 -13.12
CA SER A 176 -14.15 -11.11 -13.38
C SER A 176 -14.34 -11.52 -14.83
N LEU A 177 -13.80 -10.74 -15.77
CA LEU A 177 -13.81 -11.06 -17.19
C LEU A 177 -13.01 -12.35 -17.48
N GLN A 178 -11.81 -12.48 -16.92
CA GLN A 178 -10.99 -13.69 -17.05
C GLN A 178 -11.67 -14.95 -16.51
N ASN A 179 -12.43 -14.81 -15.42
CA ASN A 179 -13.15 -15.92 -14.81
C ASN A 179 -14.22 -16.52 -15.73
N LEU A 180 -14.77 -15.75 -16.67
CA LEU A 180 -15.79 -16.24 -17.61
C LEU A 180 -15.26 -17.39 -18.47
N TRP A 181 -14.16 -17.17 -19.20
CA TRP A 181 -13.56 -18.22 -20.03
C TRP A 181 -12.74 -19.22 -19.22
N ARG A 182 -12.15 -18.84 -18.08
CA ARG A 182 -11.48 -19.81 -17.18
C ARG A 182 -12.46 -20.86 -16.66
N LYS A 183 -13.65 -20.46 -16.21
CA LYS A 183 -14.68 -21.42 -15.78
C LYS A 183 -15.06 -22.35 -16.92
N LYS A 184 -15.30 -21.81 -18.12
CA LYS A 184 -15.67 -22.65 -19.27
C LYS A 184 -14.56 -23.59 -19.72
N ALA A 185 -13.32 -23.10 -19.79
CA ALA A 185 -12.15 -23.91 -20.08
C ALA A 185 -11.99 -25.04 -19.06
N PHE A 186 -12.11 -24.73 -17.77
CA PHE A 186 -12.04 -25.73 -16.69
C PHE A 186 -13.12 -26.81 -16.81
N HIS A 187 -14.38 -26.43 -17.03
CA HIS A 187 -15.47 -27.41 -17.23
C HIS A 187 -15.25 -28.26 -18.49
N THR A 188 -14.71 -27.67 -19.56
CA THR A 188 -14.38 -28.40 -20.79
C THR A 188 -13.27 -29.43 -20.54
N LEU A 189 -12.22 -29.04 -19.82
CA LEU A 189 -11.13 -29.93 -19.44
C LEU A 189 -11.60 -31.08 -18.53
N LEU A 190 -12.50 -30.79 -17.58
CA LEU A 190 -13.10 -31.82 -16.72
C LEU A 190 -14.01 -32.79 -17.47
N ARG A 191 -14.83 -32.29 -18.39
CA ARG A 191 -15.71 -33.12 -19.22
C ARG A 191 -14.90 -34.04 -20.14
N ASP A 192 -13.86 -33.49 -20.76
CA ASP A 192 -13.04 -34.21 -21.74
C ASP A 192 -11.87 -34.96 -21.08
N ARG A 193 -11.88 -35.16 -19.75
CA ARG A 193 -10.78 -35.76 -18.97
C ARG A 193 -10.31 -37.10 -19.52
N GLU A 194 -11.22 -37.92 -20.02
CA GLU A 194 -10.92 -39.26 -20.54
C GLU A 194 -10.20 -39.19 -21.90
N MET A 195 -10.41 -38.11 -22.66
CA MET A 195 -9.77 -37.92 -23.96
C MET A 195 -8.28 -37.63 -23.85
N PHE A 196 -7.80 -37.16 -22.70
CA PHE A 196 -6.36 -36.99 -22.43
C PHE A 196 -5.59 -38.31 -22.39
N TYR A 197 -6.26 -39.43 -22.16
CA TYR A 197 -5.64 -40.77 -22.18
C TYR A 197 -5.69 -41.45 -23.54
N THR A 198 -6.30 -40.80 -24.55
CA THR A 198 -6.39 -41.30 -25.93
C THR A 198 -5.55 -40.44 -26.87
N GLU A 199 -4.96 -41.02 -27.92
CA GLU A 199 -4.10 -40.30 -28.90
C GLU A 199 -4.83 -39.20 -29.71
N LYS A 200 -6.14 -39.04 -29.54
CA LYS A 200 -6.93 -37.99 -30.20
C LYS A 200 -7.02 -36.74 -29.32
N GLN A 201 -5.92 -35.99 -29.26
CA GLN A 201 -5.97 -34.62 -28.75
C GLN A 201 -6.64 -33.73 -29.80
N SER A 202 -7.68 -32.98 -29.41
CA SER A 202 -8.26 -31.93 -30.26
C SER A 202 -7.63 -30.58 -29.92
N GLY A 203 -7.58 -29.65 -30.88
CA GLY A 203 -7.04 -28.31 -30.65
C GLY A 203 -7.79 -27.51 -29.57
N VAL A 204 -9.01 -27.93 -29.20
CA VAL A 204 -9.82 -27.25 -28.17
C VAL A 204 -9.25 -27.47 -26.77
N GLN A 205 -8.72 -28.66 -26.44
CA GLN A 205 -8.14 -28.88 -25.11
C GLN A 205 -6.85 -28.08 -24.93
N GLU A 206 -6.03 -27.95 -25.98
CA GLU A 206 -4.81 -27.15 -25.94
C GLU A 206 -5.12 -25.66 -25.74
N GLN A 207 -6.15 -25.13 -26.41
CA GLN A 207 -6.65 -23.77 -26.18
C GLN A 207 -7.16 -23.56 -24.75
N CYS A 208 -7.89 -24.53 -24.18
CA CYS A 208 -8.36 -24.48 -22.79
C CYS A 208 -7.20 -24.53 -21.79
N MET A 209 -6.15 -25.31 -22.07
CA MET A 209 -4.94 -25.36 -21.22
C MET A 209 -4.14 -24.06 -21.29
N ASP A 210 -4.05 -23.44 -22.48
CA ASP A 210 -3.34 -22.18 -22.68
C ASP A 210 -3.94 -21.01 -21.89
N VAL A 211 -5.24 -21.05 -21.55
CA VAL A 211 -5.89 -20.07 -20.65
C VAL A 211 -5.25 -20.02 -19.26
N PHE A 212 -4.72 -21.16 -18.78
CA PHE A 212 -4.11 -21.29 -17.44
C PHE A 212 -2.59 -21.15 -17.46
N ARG A 213 -1.97 -21.03 -18.64
CA ARG A 213 -0.53 -20.88 -18.77
C ARG A 213 -0.14 -19.40 -18.73
N GLY A 214 0.54 -19.00 -17.66
CA GLY A 214 1.31 -17.75 -17.65
C GLY A 214 2.60 -17.94 -18.43
N ARG A 215 2.66 -17.44 -19.66
CA ARG A 215 3.93 -17.42 -20.42
C ARG A 215 4.81 -16.33 -19.82
N ILE A 216 5.97 -16.71 -19.30
CA ILE A 216 6.99 -15.76 -18.86
C ILE A 216 7.72 -15.31 -20.12
N ASP A 217 7.38 -14.12 -20.62
CA ASP A 217 8.10 -13.47 -21.71
C ASP A 217 9.16 -12.54 -21.11
N TYR A 218 10.40 -12.66 -21.58
CA TYR A 218 11.54 -11.82 -21.16
C TYR A 218 11.85 -10.73 -22.21
N ALA A 219 11.04 -10.64 -23.28
CA ALA A 219 11.19 -9.60 -24.28
C ALA A 219 10.78 -8.24 -23.70
N VAL A 220 11.76 -7.34 -23.56
CA VAL A 220 11.50 -5.95 -23.21
C VAL A 220 11.25 -5.19 -24.51
N GLU A 221 10.04 -4.67 -24.70
CA GLU A 221 9.74 -3.80 -25.83
C GLU A 221 10.56 -2.51 -25.72
N ASN A 222 11.39 -2.22 -26.74
CA ASN A 222 12.24 -1.02 -26.80
C ASN A 222 11.48 0.27 -27.18
N THR A 223 10.15 0.26 -27.08
CA THR A 223 9.30 1.40 -27.42
C THR A 223 8.43 1.76 -26.24
N VAL A 224 8.33 3.06 -25.95
CA VAL A 224 7.35 3.58 -24.99
C VAL A 224 5.96 3.20 -25.52
N THR A 225 5.28 2.33 -24.79
CA THR A 225 3.92 1.87 -25.11
C THR A 225 2.99 3.07 -25.21
N LYS A 226 2.18 3.12 -26.28
CA LYS A 226 1.17 4.18 -26.44
C LYS A 226 0.08 3.97 -25.40
N HIS A 227 -0.47 5.07 -24.89
CA HIS A 227 -1.58 5.02 -23.95
C HIS A 227 -2.75 4.25 -24.56
N GLN A 228 -3.19 3.18 -23.89
CA GLN A 228 -4.35 2.38 -24.26
C GLN A 228 -5.30 2.41 -23.06
N SER A 229 -6.58 2.68 -23.31
CA SER A 229 -7.60 2.64 -22.26
C SER A 229 -7.68 1.24 -21.66
N TYR A 230 -8.09 1.16 -20.40
CA TYR A 230 -8.30 -0.12 -19.74
C TYR A 230 -9.45 -0.89 -20.40
N SER A 231 -10.50 -0.19 -20.81
CA SER A 231 -11.59 -0.78 -21.59
C SER A 231 -11.12 -1.43 -22.90
N ASP A 232 -10.18 -0.81 -23.63
CA ASP A 232 -9.61 -1.38 -24.85
C ASP A 232 -8.75 -2.62 -24.58
N LYS A 233 -7.98 -2.62 -23.47
CA LYS A 233 -7.24 -3.81 -23.01
C LYS A 233 -8.19 -4.97 -22.71
N LEU A 234 -9.31 -4.70 -22.05
CA LEU A 234 -10.33 -5.70 -21.76
C LEU A 234 -10.99 -6.23 -23.04
N ARG A 235 -11.32 -5.35 -24.01
CA ARG A 235 -11.84 -5.75 -25.32
C ARG A 235 -10.88 -6.67 -26.08
N ALA A 236 -9.59 -6.32 -26.13
CA ALA A 236 -8.57 -7.14 -26.78
C ALA A 236 -8.45 -8.53 -26.12
N THR A 237 -8.53 -8.57 -24.79
CA THR A 237 -8.49 -9.82 -24.03
C THR A 237 -9.74 -10.67 -24.28
N ALA A 238 -10.93 -10.05 -24.33
CA ALA A 238 -12.18 -10.75 -24.63
C ALA A 238 -12.18 -11.33 -26.05
N GLN A 239 -11.71 -10.57 -27.05
CA GLN A 239 -11.58 -11.03 -28.44
C GLN A 239 -10.66 -12.24 -28.57
N LYS A 240 -9.53 -12.26 -27.83
CA LYS A 240 -8.59 -13.39 -27.83
C LYS A 240 -9.24 -14.72 -27.43
N TYR A 241 -10.19 -14.69 -26.49
CA TYR A 241 -10.86 -15.88 -25.96
C TYR A 241 -12.31 -16.05 -26.45
N GLU A 242 -12.74 -15.27 -27.44
CA GLU A 242 -14.11 -15.30 -27.96
C GLU A 242 -14.52 -16.70 -28.44
N ALA A 243 -13.59 -17.43 -29.06
CA ALA A 243 -13.81 -18.81 -29.52
C ALA A 243 -14.14 -19.78 -28.37
N LEU A 244 -13.64 -19.53 -27.16
CA LEU A 244 -13.98 -20.33 -25.99
C LEU A 244 -15.35 -19.94 -25.43
N VAL A 245 -15.84 -18.73 -25.67
CA VAL A 245 -17.09 -18.17 -25.13
C VAL A 245 -18.23 -18.23 -26.16
N ASP A 246 -18.72 -19.44 -26.42
CA ASP A 246 -19.90 -19.68 -27.27
C ASP A 246 -21.29 -19.41 -26.62
N ASP A 247 -21.33 -19.04 -25.34
CA ASP A 247 -22.59 -18.81 -24.63
C ASP A 247 -23.03 -17.34 -24.75
N ARG A 248 -24.26 -17.08 -25.25
CA ARG A 248 -24.81 -15.72 -25.39
C ARG A 248 -24.90 -14.98 -24.05
N GLY A 249 -25.19 -15.68 -22.96
CA GLY A 249 -25.23 -15.09 -21.61
C GLY A 249 -23.85 -14.61 -21.17
N VAL A 250 -22.81 -15.42 -21.41
CA VAL A 250 -21.43 -15.08 -21.04
C VAL A 250 -20.88 -13.92 -21.89
N ARG A 251 -21.21 -13.87 -23.19
CA ARG A 251 -20.86 -12.72 -24.04
C ARG A 251 -21.51 -11.42 -23.55
N ARG A 252 -22.80 -11.49 -23.18
CA ARG A 252 -23.51 -10.34 -22.61
C ARG A 252 -22.85 -9.86 -21.31
N THR A 253 -22.49 -10.76 -20.40
CA THR A 253 -21.79 -10.38 -19.16
C THR A 253 -20.42 -9.76 -19.43
N ALA A 254 -19.68 -10.26 -20.43
CA ALA A 254 -18.41 -9.68 -20.84
C ALA A 254 -18.58 -8.24 -21.38
N GLU A 255 -19.61 -8.01 -22.21
CA GLU A 255 -19.95 -6.68 -22.73
C GLU A 255 -20.35 -5.72 -21.60
N GLU A 256 -21.21 -6.16 -20.68
CA GLU A 256 -21.64 -5.37 -19.51
C GLU A 256 -20.44 -4.95 -18.62
N LEU A 257 -19.47 -5.85 -18.39
CA LEU A 257 -18.26 -5.53 -17.64
C LEU A 257 -17.37 -4.50 -18.35
N ILE A 258 -17.20 -4.63 -19.67
CA ILE A 258 -16.41 -3.70 -20.48
C ILE A 258 -17.07 -2.31 -20.52
N GLU A 259 -18.40 -2.27 -20.66
CA GLU A 259 -19.18 -1.03 -20.66
C GLU A 259 -19.11 -0.32 -19.30
N LYS A 260 -19.17 -1.08 -18.20
CA LYS A 260 -19.03 -0.53 -16.84
C LYS A 260 -17.69 0.18 -16.65
N VAL A 261 -16.59 -0.41 -17.15
CA VAL A 261 -15.26 0.22 -17.10
C VAL A 261 -15.20 1.43 -18.02
N ALA A 262 -15.73 1.34 -19.24
CA ALA A 262 -15.73 2.46 -20.19
C ALA A 262 -16.48 3.69 -19.63
N SER A 263 -17.65 3.47 -19.02
CA SER A 263 -18.42 4.53 -18.35
C SER A 263 -17.61 5.20 -17.24
N ALA A 264 -16.93 4.41 -16.41
CA ALA A 264 -16.09 4.94 -15.33
C ALA A 264 -14.86 5.72 -15.85
N GLU A 265 -14.31 5.33 -17.01
CA GLU A 265 -13.22 6.06 -17.67
C GLU A 265 -13.68 7.42 -18.24
N GLU A 266 -14.87 7.47 -18.83
CA GLU A 266 -15.48 8.70 -19.34
C GLU A 266 -15.78 9.69 -18.22
N GLU A 267 -16.36 9.23 -17.11
CA GLU A 267 -16.64 10.06 -15.93
C GLU A 267 -15.37 10.62 -15.28
N ALA A 268 -14.26 9.86 -15.32
CA ALA A 268 -12.96 10.30 -14.82
C ALA A 268 -12.26 11.34 -15.71
N GLY A 269 -12.87 11.76 -16.82
CA GLY A 269 -12.46 12.95 -17.58
C GLY A 269 -11.33 12.75 -18.59
N GLY A 270 -11.12 11.54 -19.12
CA GLY A 270 -10.30 11.26 -20.31
C GLY A 270 -8.82 11.69 -20.27
N LYS A 271 -8.35 12.24 -19.16
CA LYS A 271 -6.94 12.53 -18.88
C LYS A 271 -6.41 11.43 -17.97
N ASP A 272 -6.22 10.29 -18.61
CA ASP A 272 -5.21 9.28 -18.36
C ASP A 272 -4.22 9.64 -17.24
N ILE A 273 -4.55 9.23 -16.03
CA ILE A 273 -3.57 9.02 -14.96
C ILE A 273 -2.89 7.71 -15.32
N GLU A 274 -1.57 7.74 -15.47
CA GLU A 274 -0.74 6.55 -15.70
C GLU A 274 -1.16 5.45 -14.73
N VAL A 275 -1.84 4.43 -15.25
CA VAL A 275 -1.97 3.16 -14.56
C VAL A 275 -0.70 2.40 -14.93
N GLU A 276 0.37 2.61 -14.16
CA GLU A 276 1.52 1.69 -14.17
C GLU A 276 1.00 0.26 -13.97
N ASP A 277 1.70 -0.77 -14.44
CA ASP A 277 1.32 -2.16 -14.16
C ASP A 277 1.40 -2.40 -12.64
N VAL A 278 0.28 -2.18 -11.93
CA VAL A 278 0.12 -2.34 -10.48
C VAL A 278 -0.19 -3.78 -9.98
N PRO A 279 -0.19 -4.91 -10.74
CA PRO A 279 -0.67 -6.18 -10.20
C PRO A 279 0.03 -6.66 -8.92
N LEU A 280 1.35 -6.43 -8.80
CA LEU A 280 2.14 -6.89 -7.65
C LEU A 280 2.01 -5.98 -6.42
N GLN A 281 1.96 -4.66 -6.63
CA GLN A 281 1.78 -3.69 -5.53
C GLN A 281 0.37 -3.77 -4.92
N LEU A 282 -0.66 -4.00 -5.74
CA LEU A 282 -2.04 -4.15 -5.27
C LEU A 282 -2.25 -5.44 -4.45
N GLN A 283 -1.49 -6.50 -4.74
CA GLN A 283 -1.56 -7.75 -3.96
C GLN A 283 -0.92 -7.61 -2.58
N SER A 284 0.21 -6.90 -2.48
CA SER A 284 0.82 -6.60 -1.18
C SER A 284 -0.05 -5.66 -0.34
N GLU A 285 -0.75 -4.72 -0.98
CA GLU A 285 -1.63 -3.76 -0.29
C GLU A 285 -2.83 -4.45 0.38
N VAL A 286 -3.45 -5.43 -0.26
CA VAL A 286 -4.57 -6.20 0.34
C VAL A 286 -4.12 -6.97 1.59
N VAL A 287 -2.90 -7.50 1.59
CA VAL A 287 -2.35 -8.21 2.76
C VAL A 287 -2.11 -7.22 3.91
N GLN A 288 -1.52 -6.05 3.60
CA GLN A 288 -1.30 -4.99 4.60
C GLN A 288 -2.61 -4.45 5.18
N GLU A 289 -3.67 -4.37 4.37
CA GLU A 289 -4.99 -3.93 4.84
C GLU A 289 -5.59 -4.91 5.85
N GLN A 290 -5.52 -6.22 5.56
CA GLN A 290 -5.99 -7.25 6.50
C GLN A 290 -5.19 -7.30 7.80
N GLU A 291 -3.87 -7.14 7.72
CA GLU A 291 -3.01 -7.07 8.91
C GLU A 291 -3.32 -5.84 9.77
N ALA A 292 -3.65 -4.72 9.15
CA ALA A 292 -4.00 -3.49 9.85
C ALA A 292 -5.36 -3.57 10.55
N GLU A 293 -6.38 -4.15 9.90
CA GLU A 293 -7.70 -4.36 10.51
C GLU A 293 -7.60 -5.28 11.74
N GLN A 294 -6.79 -6.34 11.65
CA GLN A 294 -6.55 -7.24 12.80
C GLN A 294 -5.83 -6.57 13.97
N GLU A 295 -4.96 -5.58 13.70
CA GLU A 295 -4.27 -4.81 14.75
C GLU A 295 -5.25 -3.83 15.43
N GLU A 296 -6.11 -3.17 14.65
CA GLU A 296 -7.13 -2.25 15.20
C GLU A 296 -8.11 -3.02 16.12
N GLU A 297 -8.57 -4.21 15.70
CA GLU A 297 -9.40 -5.08 16.55
C GLU A 297 -8.66 -5.51 17.83
N GLN A 298 -7.36 -5.86 17.76
CA GLN A 298 -6.58 -6.26 18.94
C GLN A 298 -6.27 -5.09 19.88
N GLU A 299 -6.11 -3.88 19.36
CA GLU A 299 -5.90 -2.67 20.16
C GLU A 299 -7.20 -2.29 20.88
N GLU A 300 -8.36 -2.35 20.20
CA GLU A 300 -9.66 -2.13 20.85
C GLU A 300 -9.92 -3.16 21.96
N GLU A 301 -9.64 -4.45 21.73
CA GLU A 301 -9.77 -5.49 22.76
C GLU A 301 -8.86 -5.22 23.98
N GLN A 302 -7.63 -4.73 23.78
CA GLN A 302 -6.72 -4.39 24.89
C GLN A 302 -7.17 -3.14 25.66
N GLU A 303 -7.67 -2.11 24.97
CA GLU A 303 -8.20 -0.92 25.63
C GLU A 303 -9.45 -1.27 26.46
N GLU A 304 -10.34 -2.14 25.96
CA GLU A 304 -11.48 -2.65 26.73
C GLU A 304 -11.02 -3.46 27.96
N GLU A 305 -10.02 -4.34 27.84
CA GLU A 305 -9.47 -5.09 28.98
C GLU A 305 -8.81 -4.16 30.04
N GLU A 306 -8.10 -3.11 29.62
CA GLU A 306 -7.50 -2.13 30.55
C GLU A 306 -8.57 -1.28 31.25
N GLU A 307 -9.64 -0.87 30.56
CA GLU A 307 -10.76 -0.13 31.17
C GLU A 307 -11.53 -1.01 32.19
N ASP A 308 -11.77 -2.28 31.87
CA ASP A 308 -12.39 -3.24 32.80
C ASP A 308 -11.52 -3.47 34.05
N GLU A 309 -10.19 -3.57 33.90
CA GLU A 309 -9.26 -3.70 35.04
C GLU A 309 -9.24 -2.42 35.91
N GLU A 310 -9.30 -1.22 35.32
CA GLU A 310 -9.38 0.04 36.05
C GLU A 310 -10.71 0.19 36.81
N GLU A 311 -11.85 -0.20 36.20
CA GLU A 311 -13.16 -0.20 36.87
C GLU A 311 -13.20 -1.20 38.05
N ASP A 312 -12.65 -2.40 37.88
CA ASP A 312 -12.53 -3.40 38.96
C ASP A 312 -11.65 -2.88 40.12
N GLU A 313 -10.54 -2.19 39.82
CA GLU A 313 -9.69 -1.56 40.85
C GLU A 313 -10.39 -0.39 41.57
N GLU A 314 -11.22 0.41 40.88
CA GLU A 314 -12.02 1.47 41.49
C GLU A 314 -13.10 0.90 42.42
N ASP A 315 -13.81 -0.15 41.99
CA ASP A 315 -14.83 -0.83 42.79
C ASP A 315 -14.23 -1.50 44.04
N GLU A 316 -13.06 -2.14 43.93
CA GLU A 316 -12.34 -2.70 45.09
C GLU A 316 -11.93 -1.60 46.10
N ASN A 317 -11.50 -0.44 45.62
CA ASN A 317 -11.14 0.68 46.49
C ASN A 317 -12.36 1.35 47.14
N GLU A 318 -13.52 1.38 46.48
CA GLU A 318 -14.78 1.87 47.08
C GLU A 318 -15.35 0.89 48.12
N GLU A 319 -15.12 -0.42 47.99
CA GLU A 319 -15.52 -1.42 49.00
C GLU A 319 -14.61 -1.40 50.26
N GLU A 320 -13.40 -0.87 50.18
CA GLU A 320 -12.45 -0.77 51.30
C GLU A 320 -12.58 0.52 52.16
N GLU A 321 -13.35 1.53 51.75
CA GLU A 321 -13.67 2.76 52.53
C GLU A 321 -14.93 2.67 53.41
#